data_AF-A0A963YNP2-F1
#
_entry.id   AF-A0A963YNP2-F1
#
_cell.length_a   1.000
_cell.length_b   1.000
_cell.length_c   1.000
_cell.angle_alpha   90.00
_cell.angle_beta   90.00
_cell.angle_gamma   90.00
#
_symmetry.space_group_name_H-M   'P 1'
#
loop_
_entity.id
_entity.type
_entity.pdbx_description
1 polymer ?
#
loop_
_entity_poly.entity_id
_entity_poly.type
_entity_poly.pdbx_seq_one_letter_code
_entity_poly.pdbx_strand_id
1 'polypeptide(L)'
;MGASFCGGTRILTTRGRVRVEKLRLTDQVLTLQHGILPIRWIGQRIYGRHFARLSPNSIPLKIQADAIDDGVPSRDLFLSPLHNLFIDGVLVPAESLLNGSTITRCEDMDPIAYYNIEMPVHAVVMAEDMPAESYIDRGDRAMFMTSTSSGTWDDVPSQGWKTCAPILQSGPLVDRIRARIALRAGLTEPNIMDRPQSGPLMGKVEWVDRTILSGWAWLPDHPDVPVVLEVMDKGHIIAVTVSDQFRSDLRRAGIGNGHHAFHVELSRPLDPREAHELIVRRAADGKALNGCPISFSAITPSSALTDLDIAAMIEESDLPETLRVLEWLERQVVQLHARLVAIDPANSVTAPEAAAAGDSAGPRPRPRLSVSKLARM
;
A
#
# COMPACT_ATOMS: atom_id res chain seq x y z
N MET A 1 -1.44 19.35 19.79
CA MET A 1 -2.82 18.91 19.51
C MET A 1 -2.72 17.53 18.88
N GLY A 2 -3.51 16.57 19.33
CA GLY A 2 -3.44 15.18 18.85
C GLY A 2 -4.08 14.96 17.48
N ALA A 3 -3.92 13.74 16.97
CA ALA A 3 -4.60 13.23 15.78
C ALA A 3 -6.11 13.14 16.02
N SER A 4 -6.93 13.76 15.16
CA SER A 4 -8.40 13.78 15.28
C SER A 4 -9.14 13.92 13.95
N PHE A 5 -10.30 13.29 13.83
CA PHE A 5 -11.23 13.47 12.71
C PHE A 5 -12.07 14.71 12.91
N CYS A 6 -12.44 15.45 11.86
CA CYS A 6 -13.45 16.48 11.98
C CYS A 6 -14.87 15.90 11.97
N GLY A 7 -15.81 16.61 12.58
CA GLY A 7 -17.24 16.26 12.57
C GLY A 7 -17.78 16.06 11.14
N GLY A 8 -18.71 15.13 10.98
CA GLY A 8 -19.26 14.74 9.69
C GLY A 8 -18.49 13.64 8.96
N THR A 9 -17.23 13.38 9.33
CA THR A 9 -16.42 12.27 8.81
C THR A 9 -17.12 10.94 9.05
N ARG A 10 -17.29 10.12 8.02
CA ARG A 10 -17.92 8.80 8.12
C ARG A 10 -16.87 7.71 8.28
N ILE A 11 -17.02 6.89 9.31
CA ILE A 11 -16.20 5.73 9.60
C ILE A 11 -16.94 4.47 9.13
N LEU A 12 -16.22 3.54 8.49
CA LEU A 12 -16.78 2.27 8.05
C LEU A 12 -17.00 1.32 9.25
N THR A 13 -18.26 0.95 9.47
CA THR A 13 -18.69 0.03 10.53
C THR A 13 -19.46 -1.15 9.94
N THR A 14 -19.78 -2.14 10.77
CA THR A 14 -20.68 -3.24 10.36
C THR A 14 -22.11 -2.77 10.03
N ARG A 15 -22.48 -1.54 10.41
CA ARG A 15 -23.75 -0.88 10.06
C ARG A 15 -23.64 0.01 8.81
N GLY A 16 -22.50 -0.04 8.11
CA GLY A 16 -22.16 0.86 7.01
C GLY A 16 -21.35 2.08 7.47
N ARG A 17 -21.33 3.13 6.64
CA ARG A 17 -20.56 4.36 6.89
C ARG A 17 -21.31 5.28 7.88
N VAL A 18 -20.85 5.35 9.12
CA VAL A 18 -21.48 6.11 10.22
C VAL A 18 -20.67 7.36 10.52
N ARG A 19 -21.33 8.52 10.64
CA ARG A 19 -20.65 9.77 11.02
C ARG A 19 -20.01 9.66 12.39
N VAL A 20 -18.80 10.19 12.55
CA VAL A 20 -18.00 10.07 13.77
C VAL A 20 -18.72 10.60 15.01
N GLU A 21 -19.51 11.67 14.87
CA GLU A 21 -20.32 12.23 15.96
C GLU A 21 -21.57 11.39 16.32
N LYS A 22 -21.88 10.34 15.56
CA LYS A 22 -23.00 9.42 15.77
C LYS A 22 -22.55 8.01 16.17
N LEU A 23 -21.23 7.77 16.24
CA LEU A 23 -20.67 6.52 16.72
C LEU A 23 -21.03 6.29 18.19
N ARG A 24 -21.17 5.03 18.56
CA ARG A 24 -21.46 4.57 19.92
C ARG A 24 -20.42 3.54 20.34
N LEU A 25 -20.19 3.38 21.63
CA LEU A 25 -19.27 2.34 22.15
C LEU A 25 -19.68 0.91 21.75
N THR A 26 -20.96 0.70 21.42
CA THR A 26 -21.47 -0.57 20.90
C THR A 26 -21.17 -0.80 19.41
N ASP A 27 -20.67 0.21 18.70
CA ASP A 27 -20.35 0.08 17.28
C ASP A 27 -19.07 -0.74 17.06
N GLN A 28 -19.08 -1.48 15.95
CA GLN A 28 -17.97 -2.30 15.51
C GLN A 28 -17.39 -1.71 14.22
N VAL A 29 -16.13 -1.31 14.27
CA VAL A 29 -15.42 -0.63 13.19
C VAL A 29 -14.61 -1.64 12.40
N LEU A 30 -14.62 -1.52 11.08
CA LEU A 30 -13.77 -2.32 10.21
C LEU A 30 -12.36 -1.74 10.25
N THR A 31 -11.39 -2.60 10.55
CA THR A 31 -9.97 -2.25 10.63
C THR A 31 -9.15 -3.08 9.66
N LEU A 32 -8.08 -2.48 9.12
CA LEU A 32 -7.29 -3.11 8.06
C LEU A 32 -6.52 -4.33 8.58
N GLN A 33 -5.87 -4.21 9.74
CA GLN A 33 -5.00 -5.27 10.26
C GLN A 33 -5.71 -6.31 11.15
N HIS A 34 -6.83 -5.94 11.79
CA HIS A 34 -7.41 -6.73 12.88
C HIS A 34 -8.88 -7.14 12.63
N GLY A 35 -9.37 -6.95 11.41
CA GLY A 35 -10.77 -7.22 11.08
C GLY A 35 -11.70 -6.27 11.83
N ILE A 36 -12.75 -6.81 12.46
CA ILE A 36 -13.78 -6.00 13.13
C ILE A 36 -13.40 -5.80 14.61
N LEU A 37 -13.25 -4.54 15.04
CA LEU A 37 -12.94 -4.19 16.42
C LEU A 37 -14.06 -3.32 17.06
N PRO A 38 -14.33 -3.47 18.36
CA PRO A 38 -15.26 -2.58 19.08
C PRO A 38 -14.60 -1.23 19.40
N ILE A 39 -15.39 -0.16 19.51
CA ILE A 39 -14.90 1.13 20.00
C ILE A 39 -14.77 1.09 21.52
N ARG A 40 -13.59 1.44 22.06
CA ARG A 40 -13.34 1.55 23.49
C ARG A 40 -13.62 2.93 24.05
N TRP A 41 -13.35 3.96 23.27
CA TRP A 41 -13.52 5.33 23.70
C TRP A 41 -13.80 6.26 22.53
N ILE A 42 -14.60 7.29 22.80
CA ILE A 42 -14.89 8.36 21.88
C ILE A 42 -14.60 9.68 22.59
N GLY A 43 -13.64 10.42 22.06
CA GLY A 43 -13.29 11.76 22.52
C GLY A 43 -13.86 12.81 21.59
N GLN A 44 -14.29 13.94 22.16
CA GLN A 44 -14.77 15.08 21.40
C GLN A 44 -14.16 16.38 21.92
N ARG A 45 -13.80 17.29 21.02
CA ARG A 45 -13.41 18.65 21.38
C ARG A 45 -13.91 19.64 20.34
N ILE A 46 -14.44 20.77 20.79
CA ILE A 46 -14.98 21.81 19.90
C ILE A 46 -14.25 23.13 20.18
N TYR A 47 -13.82 23.80 19.11
CA TYR A 47 -13.23 25.13 19.17
C TYR A 47 -14.04 26.11 18.30
N GLY A 48 -14.15 27.35 18.74
CA GLY A 48 -14.52 28.44 17.85
C GLY A 48 -13.33 28.87 16.99
N ARG A 49 -13.58 29.32 15.75
CA ARG A 49 -12.53 29.73 14.79
C ARG A 49 -11.52 30.72 15.36
N HIS A 50 -11.97 31.67 16.19
CA HIS A 50 -11.10 32.68 16.78
C HIS A 50 -10.00 32.07 17.67
N PHE A 51 -10.31 31.01 18.42
CA PHE A 51 -9.34 30.31 19.27
C PHE A 51 -8.38 29.44 18.45
N ALA A 52 -8.87 28.83 17.36
CA ALA A 52 -8.05 28.01 16.47
C ALA A 52 -6.97 28.84 15.73
N ARG A 53 -7.24 30.11 15.42
CA ARG A 53 -6.24 31.02 14.81
C ARG A 53 -5.04 31.31 15.72
N LEU A 54 -5.21 31.21 17.04
CA LEU A 54 -4.12 31.38 18.01
C LEU A 54 -3.20 30.14 18.08
N SER A 55 -3.56 29.05 17.42
CA SER A 55 -2.79 27.82 17.39
C SER A 55 -2.95 27.18 16.01
N PRO A 56 -2.10 27.53 15.01
CA PRO A 56 -2.22 27.06 13.63
C PRO A 56 -2.35 25.54 13.48
N ASN A 57 -1.78 24.76 14.41
CA ASN A 57 -1.91 23.31 14.49
C ASN A 57 -3.33 22.81 14.85
N SER A 58 -4.28 23.73 15.05
CA SER A 58 -5.70 23.47 15.33
C SER A 58 -6.58 23.69 14.11
N ILE A 59 -6.04 24.27 13.04
CA ILE A 59 -6.77 24.49 11.79
C ILE A 59 -6.82 23.14 11.05
N PRO A 60 -8.02 22.64 10.70
CA PRO A 60 -8.14 21.39 9.97
C PRO A 60 -7.45 21.43 8.61
N LEU A 61 -7.01 20.27 8.17
CA LEU A 61 -6.65 20.03 6.78
C LEU A 61 -7.84 19.43 6.04
N LYS A 62 -8.06 19.90 4.82
CA LYS A 62 -8.94 19.28 3.84
C LYS A 62 -8.10 18.41 2.92
N ILE A 63 -8.45 17.14 2.81
CA ILE A 63 -7.98 16.22 1.78
C ILE A 63 -9.16 16.07 0.82
N GLN A 64 -9.03 16.62 -0.39
CA GLN A 64 -10.09 16.55 -1.39
C GLN A 64 -10.40 15.10 -1.79
N ALA A 65 -11.64 14.84 -2.20
CA ALA A 65 -11.98 13.60 -2.88
C ALA A 65 -10.95 13.26 -3.98
N ASP A 66 -10.62 11.98 -4.11
CA ASP A 66 -9.69 11.45 -5.13
C ASP A 66 -8.22 11.95 -5.01
N ALA A 67 -7.87 12.69 -3.95
CA ALA A 67 -6.55 13.31 -3.82
C ALA A 67 -5.40 12.32 -3.64
N ILE A 68 -5.64 11.17 -2.99
CA ILE A 68 -4.63 10.18 -2.67
C ILE A 68 -4.58 9.08 -3.74
N ASP A 69 -5.73 8.53 -4.10
CA ASP A 69 -5.93 7.52 -5.14
C ASP A 69 -7.37 7.65 -5.71
N ASP A 70 -7.70 6.87 -6.73
CA ASP A 70 -9.03 6.90 -7.35
C ASP A 70 -10.10 6.45 -6.34
N GLY A 71 -11.03 7.35 -6.02
CA GLY A 71 -12.02 7.17 -4.97
C GLY A 71 -11.47 7.28 -3.54
N VAL A 72 -10.25 7.82 -3.35
CA VAL A 72 -9.57 7.89 -2.04
C VAL A 72 -9.04 9.30 -1.74
N PRO A 73 -9.62 10.00 -0.74
CA PRO A 73 -10.88 9.65 -0.08
C PRO A 73 -12.06 9.71 -1.06
N SER A 74 -13.16 9.03 -0.76
CA SER A 74 -14.37 9.02 -1.62
C SER A 74 -15.19 10.31 -1.54
N ARG A 75 -14.80 11.20 -0.63
CA ARG A 75 -15.25 12.59 -0.51
C ARG A 75 -14.22 13.42 0.23
N ASP A 76 -14.38 14.75 0.21
CA ASP A 76 -13.55 15.64 1.02
C ASP A 76 -13.54 15.18 2.49
N LEU A 77 -12.33 14.90 2.98
CA LEU A 77 -12.03 14.44 4.33
C LEU A 77 -11.32 15.55 5.10
N PHE A 78 -11.77 15.80 6.33
CA PHE A 78 -11.23 16.87 7.17
C PHE A 78 -10.62 16.29 8.45
N LEU A 79 -9.36 16.61 8.72
CA LEU A 79 -8.57 16.03 9.82
C LEU A 79 -7.73 17.09 10.51
N SER A 80 -7.27 16.83 11.74
CA SER A 80 -6.21 17.63 12.34
C SER A 80 -4.86 17.42 11.61
N PRO A 81 -3.94 18.40 11.63
CA PRO A 81 -2.67 18.32 10.88
C PRO A 81 -1.82 17.08 11.18
N LEU A 82 -1.82 16.61 12.43
CA LEU A 82 -1.02 15.46 12.87
C LEU A 82 -1.74 14.12 12.79
N HIS A 83 -2.93 14.07 12.19
CA HIS A 83 -3.64 12.81 11.98
C HIS A 83 -2.92 11.98 10.92
N ASN A 84 -2.49 10.77 11.27
CA ASN A 84 -1.80 9.91 10.33
C ASN A 84 -2.75 9.17 9.40
N LEU A 85 -2.45 9.24 8.11
CA LEU A 85 -3.04 8.44 7.04
C LEU A 85 -2.16 7.22 6.79
N PHE A 86 -2.78 6.07 6.51
CA PHE A 86 -2.05 4.84 6.18
C PHE A 86 -1.89 4.71 4.66
N ILE A 87 -0.67 4.89 4.17
CA ILE A 87 -0.32 4.91 2.74
C ILE A 87 0.93 4.06 2.55
N ASP A 88 0.94 3.14 1.58
CA ASP A 88 2.08 2.29 1.23
C ASP A 88 2.73 1.58 2.44
N GLY A 89 1.91 1.12 3.39
CA GLY A 89 2.37 0.37 4.56
C GLY A 89 2.86 1.22 5.74
N VAL A 90 2.85 2.55 5.63
CA VAL A 90 3.31 3.48 6.67
C VAL A 90 2.25 4.48 7.07
N LEU A 91 2.38 5.04 8.27
CA LEU A 91 1.57 6.14 8.79
C LEU A 91 2.24 7.46 8.44
N VAL A 92 1.56 8.32 7.69
CA VAL A 92 2.06 9.64 7.27
C VAL A 92 1.14 10.72 7.83
N PRO A 93 1.65 11.70 8.60
CA PRO A 93 0.82 12.80 9.09
C PRO A 93 0.22 13.59 7.92
N ALA A 94 -1.05 13.97 8.02
CA ALA A 94 -1.73 14.72 6.97
C ALA A 94 -1.01 16.03 6.58
N GLU A 95 -0.38 16.73 7.54
CA GLU A 95 0.39 17.95 7.27
C GLU A 95 1.63 17.71 6.42
N SER A 96 2.19 16.50 6.48
CA SER A 96 3.31 16.10 5.65
C SER A 96 2.89 15.92 4.19
N LEU A 97 1.59 15.97 3.86
CA LEU A 97 1.07 15.83 2.50
C LEU A 97 0.47 17.14 1.95
N LEU A 98 0.56 18.25 2.70
CA LEU A 98 0.10 19.56 2.27
C LEU A 98 0.74 19.96 0.93
N ASN A 99 -0.09 20.25 -0.06
CA ASN A 99 0.36 20.63 -1.40
C ASN A 99 -0.27 21.94 -1.91
N GLY A 100 -1.27 22.48 -1.21
CA GLY A 100 -1.88 23.76 -1.55
C GLY A 100 -2.93 23.72 -2.66
N SER A 101 -3.25 22.54 -3.22
CA SER A 101 -4.36 22.39 -4.18
C SER A 101 -5.36 21.31 -3.77
N THR A 102 -4.99 20.02 -3.77
CA THR A 102 -5.91 18.94 -3.35
C THR A 102 -5.84 18.65 -1.85
N ILE A 103 -4.75 19.05 -1.19
CA ILE A 103 -4.57 18.95 0.26
C ILE A 103 -4.22 20.34 0.80
N THR A 104 -5.18 20.96 1.49
CA THR A 104 -5.13 22.37 1.89
C THR A 104 -5.52 22.58 3.35
N ARG A 105 -5.18 23.74 3.92
CA ARG A 105 -5.74 24.17 5.21
C ARG A 105 -7.17 24.66 5.02
N CYS A 106 -8.04 24.35 5.97
CA CYS A 106 -9.44 24.80 5.99
C CYS A 106 -9.62 25.90 7.04
N GLU A 107 -9.40 27.16 6.63
CA GLU A 107 -9.46 28.32 7.53
C GLU A 107 -10.90 28.80 7.85
N ASP A 108 -11.86 28.35 7.04
CA ASP A 108 -13.26 28.78 7.11
C ASP A 108 -14.17 27.82 7.88
N MET A 109 -13.62 26.78 8.52
CA MET A 109 -14.42 25.90 9.36
C MET A 109 -14.76 26.60 10.69
N ASP A 110 -16.06 26.66 11.03
CA ASP A 110 -16.55 27.18 12.32
C ASP A 110 -17.93 26.61 12.66
N PRO A 111 -18.15 26.03 13.85
CA PRO A 111 -17.11 25.64 14.81
C PRO A 111 -16.27 24.47 14.29
N ILE A 112 -15.05 24.34 14.79
CA ILE A 112 -14.19 23.19 14.50
C ILE A 112 -14.45 22.11 15.55
N ALA A 113 -15.12 21.04 15.17
CA ALA A 113 -15.38 19.88 16.02
C ALA A 113 -14.45 18.72 15.66
N TYR A 114 -13.63 18.28 16.61
CA TYR A 114 -12.71 17.16 16.50
C TYR A 114 -13.20 15.95 17.30
N TYR A 115 -13.02 14.77 16.73
CA TYR A 115 -13.41 13.50 17.30
C TYR A 115 -12.28 12.49 17.21
N ASN A 116 -12.16 11.69 18.26
CA ASN A 116 -11.21 10.59 18.38
C ASN A 116 -11.97 9.30 18.64
N ILE A 117 -11.56 8.21 18.01
CA ILE A 117 -12.05 6.86 18.30
C ILE A 117 -10.89 5.97 18.70
N GLU A 118 -10.94 5.42 19.90
CA GLU A 118 -9.94 4.49 20.40
C GLU A 118 -10.46 3.06 20.32
N MET A 119 -9.58 2.16 19.94
CA MET A 119 -9.86 0.74 19.75
C MET A 119 -9.03 -0.08 20.75
N PRO A 120 -9.28 -1.40 20.89
CA PRO A 120 -8.51 -2.24 21.79
C PRO A 120 -6.99 -2.26 21.55
N VAL A 121 -6.61 -2.03 20.31
CA VAL A 121 -5.24 -1.85 19.82
C VAL A 121 -5.24 -0.67 18.86
N HIS A 122 -4.11 0.03 18.72
CA HIS A 122 -3.98 1.00 17.64
C HIS A 122 -4.21 0.28 16.30
N ALA A 123 -5.06 0.83 15.45
CA ALA A 123 -5.49 0.18 14.23
C ALA A 123 -5.71 1.19 13.12
N VAL A 124 -5.71 0.73 11.87
CA VAL A 124 -6.14 1.54 10.72
C VAL A 124 -7.63 1.34 10.51
N VAL A 125 -8.39 2.43 10.51
CA VAL A 125 -9.83 2.50 10.24
C VAL A 125 -10.08 3.12 8.87
N MET A 126 -11.26 2.86 8.28
CA MET A 126 -11.64 3.48 7.00
C MET A 126 -12.50 4.72 7.25
N ALA A 127 -11.94 5.91 7.01
CA ALA A 127 -12.60 7.20 7.14
C ALA A 127 -12.83 7.81 5.75
N GLU A 128 -14.09 7.91 5.31
CA GLU A 128 -14.41 8.30 3.93
C GLU A 128 -13.64 7.49 2.88
N ASP A 129 -13.50 6.19 3.13
CA ASP A 129 -12.73 5.24 2.33
C ASP A 129 -11.21 5.50 2.28
N MET A 130 -10.72 6.46 3.06
CA MET A 130 -9.30 6.65 3.35
C MET A 130 -8.86 5.81 4.56
N PRO A 131 -7.82 4.98 4.43
CA PRO A 131 -7.17 4.36 5.59
C PRO A 131 -6.52 5.42 6.50
N ALA A 132 -6.98 5.53 7.74
CA ALA A 132 -6.49 6.48 8.74
C ALA A 132 -6.28 5.80 10.09
N GLU A 133 -5.42 6.35 10.94
CA GLU A 133 -5.18 5.78 12.27
C GLU A 133 -6.41 5.93 13.19
N SER A 134 -6.57 4.98 14.12
CA SER A 134 -7.38 5.18 15.31
C SER A 134 -6.61 6.03 16.33
N TYR A 135 -7.31 6.58 17.32
CA TYR A 135 -6.65 7.27 18.42
C TYR A 135 -5.74 6.33 19.22
N ILE A 136 -4.62 6.88 19.69
CA ILE A 136 -3.72 6.29 20.68
C ILE A 136 -3.54 7.29 21.81
N ASP A 137 -3.64 6.83 23.06
CA ASP A 137 -3.55 7.73 24.20
C ASP A 137 -2.12 8.29 24.35
N ARG A 138 -2.03 9.55 23.91
CA ARG A 138 -1.00 10.58 24.05
C ARG A 138 -0.51 10.95 25.45
N GLY A 139 -1.22 10.51 26.47
CA GLY A 139 -1.42 11.34 27.68
C GLY A 139 -2.22 12.62 27.39
N ASP A 140 -2.90 12.71 26.25
CA ASP A 140 -3.69 13.87 25.82
C ASP A 140 -5.21 13.64 25.90
N ARG A 141 -5.64 12.46 26.36
CA ARG A 141 -7.05 12.09 26.52
C ARG A 141 -7.85 13.07 27.37
N ALA A 142 -7.23 13.59 28.44
CA ALA A 142 -7.83 14.57 29.34
C ALA A 142 -8.19 15.91 28.66
N MET A 143 -7.65 16.17 27.46
CA MET A 143 -7.99 17.37 26.71
C MET A 143 -9.35 17.27 25.99
N PHE A 144 -9.96 16.08 25.93
CA PHE A 144 -11.21 15.82 25.20
C PHE A 144 -12.38 15.58 26.16
N MET A 145 -13.55 16.11 25.80
CA MET A 145 -14.82 15.70 26.42
C MET A 145 -15.07 14.25 26.06
N THR A 146 -15.34 13.43 27.06
CA THR A 146 -15.59 11.99 26.87
C THR A 146 -17.09 11.73 26.90
N SER A 147 -17.60 10.98 25.93
CA SER A 147 -18.96 10.43 26.03
C SER A 147 -18.93 9.14 26.85
N THR A 148 -18.74 9.22 28.17
CA THR A 148 -18.95 8.07 29.06
C THR A 148 -20.34 8.15 29.67
N SER A 149 -21.19 7.18 29.31
CA SER A 149 -22.00 6.53 30.33
C SER A 149 -21.02 5.84 31.28
N SER A 150 -20.95 6.32 32.51
CA SER A 150 -20.20 5.76 33.62
C SER A 150 -20.16 4.23 33.61
N GLY A 151 -18.97 3.65 33.46
CA GLY A 151 -18.70 2.25 33.81
C GLY A 151 -17.90 1.47 32.76
N THR A 152 -16.77 0.90 33.21
CA THR A 152 -16.06 -0.31 32.75
C THR A 152 -14.75 -0.21 31.95
N TRP A 153 -14.34 0.93 31.38
CA TRP A 153 -13.12 0.96 30.55
C TRP A 153 -11.99 1.87 31.02
N ASP A 154 -12.21 2.72 32.03
CA ASP A 154 -11.15 3.58 32.60
C ASP A 154 -10.06 2.78 33.35
N ASP A 155 -10.32 1.51 33.68
CA ASP A 155 -9.42 0.63 34.45
C ASP A 155 -8.53 -0.29 33.57
N VAL A 156 -8.61 -0.21 32.24
CA VAL A 156 -7.70 -1.01 31.37
C VAL A 156 -6.39 -0.24 31.19
N PRO A 157 -5.24 -0.75 31.68
CA PRO A 157 -3.96 -0.09 31.48
C PRO A 157 -3.67 0.09 29.99
N SER A 158 -3.26 1.29 29.58
CA SER A 158 -2.81 1.53 28.21
C SER A 158 -1.64 0.60 27.90
N GLN A 159 -1.70 -0.10 26.77
CA GLN A 159 -0.82 -1.24 26.45
C GLN A 159 0.61 -0.82 26.02
N GLY A 160 1.07 0.34 26.50
CA GLY A 160 2.21 1.05 25.94
C GLY A 160 1.87 1.64 24.56
N TRP A 161 2.73 2.55 24.10
CA TRP A 161 2.47 3.33 22.90
C TRP A 161 2.96 2.57 21.67
N LYS A 162 2.18 1.56 21.26
CA LYS A 162 2.51 0.77 20.09
C LYS A 162 1.64 1.21 18.91
N THR A 163 2.26 1.84 17.92
CA THR A 163 1.61 2.17 16.67
C THR A 163 1.41 0.90 15.84
N CYS A 164 0.43 0.92 14.95
CA CYS A 164 0.06 -0.24 14.12
C CYS A 164 0.92 -0.36 12.87
N ALA A 165 1.70 0.68 12.57
CA ALA A 165 2.71 0.75 11.53
C ALA A 165 3.73 1.86 11.87
N PRO A 166 4.90 1.90 11.21
CA PRO A 166 5.87 2.98 11.37
C PRO A 166 5.28 4.33 10.97
N ILE A 167 5.57 5.38 11.75
CA ILE A 167 5.19 6.75 11.40
C ILE A 167 6.37 7.41 10.69
N LEU A 168 6.16 7.89 9.47
CA LEU A 168 7.16 8.62 8.68
C LEU A 168 6.64 10.01 8.31
N GLN A 169 7.40 11.05 8.67
CA GLN A 169 7.08 12.44 8.31
C GLN A 169 7.87 12.92 7.07
N SER A 170 8.98 12.25 6.78
CA SER A 170 9.92 12.61 5.71
C SER A 170 10.75 11.40 5.29
N GLY A 171 11.48 11.54 4.19
CA GLY A 171 12.38 10.53 3.65
C GLY A 171 11.85 9.92 2.35
N PRO A 172 12.64 9.05 1.70
CA PRO A 172 12.40 8.65 0.31
C PRO A 172 11.01 8.09 0.04
N LEU A 173 10.45 7.30 0.98
CA LEU A 173 9.09 6.76 0.85
C LEU A 173 8.03 7.88 0.89
N VAL A 174 8.15 8.82 1.84
CA VAL A 174 7.20 9.96 1.95
C VAL A 174 7.33 10.90 0.77
N ASP A 175 8.55 11.10 0.25
CA ASP A 175 8.78 11.93 -0.93
C ASP A 175 8.13 11.31 -2.19
N ARG A 176 8.16 9.98 -2.34
CA ARG A 176 7.42 9.27 -3.40
C ARG A 176 5.90 9.42 -3.24
N ILE A 177 5.38 9.31 -2.02
CA ILE A 177 3.94 9.52 -1.75
C ILE A 177 3.54 10.96 -2.13
N ARG A 178 4.33 11.97 -1.73
CA ARG A 178 4.10 13.37 -2.10
C ARG A 178 4.14 13.59 -3.60
N ALA A 179 5.12 13.02 -4.29
CA ALA A 179 5.25 13.15 -5.75
C ALA A 179 4.01 12.58 -6.46
N ARG A 180 3.54 11.39 -6.05
CA ARG A 180 2.32 10.77 -6.58
C ARG A 180 1.09 11.64 -6.35
N ILE A 181 0.90 12.16 -5.15
CA ILE A 181 -0.23 13.04 -4.80
C ILE A 181 -0.15 14.37 -5.57
N ALA A 182 1.02 15.00 -5.62
CA ALA A 182 1.24 16.26 -6.32
C ALA A 182 0.89 16.12 -7.80
N LEU A 183 1.32 15.03 -8.41
CA LEU A 183 1.03 14.72 -9.79
C LEU A 183 -0.46 14.47 -10.07
N ARG A 184 -1.13 13.71 -9.21
CA ARG A 184 -2.60 13.57 -9.26
C ARG A 184 -3.31 14.93 -9.14
N ALA A 185 -2.74 15.83 -8.36
CA ALA A 185 -3.24 17.19 -8.16
C ALA A 185 -2.87 18.17 -9.30
N GLY A 186 -2.09 17.74 -10.31
CA GLY A 186 -1.54 18.62 -11.34
C GLY A 186 -0.46 19.60 -10.83
N LEU A 187 0.15 19.30 -9.67
CA LEU A 187 1.11 20.13 -8.93
C LEU A 187 2.56 19.65 -9.03
N THR A 188 2.95 18.95 -10.09
CA THR A 188 4.38 18.88 -10.46
C THR A 188 4.97 20.29 -10.33
N GLU A 189 6.15 20.48 -9.71
CA GLU A 189 6.68 21.80 -9.29
C GLU A 189 6.17 22.91 -10.21
N PRO A 190 5.62 24.01 -9.66
CA PRO A 190 4.87 24.98 -10.46
C PRO A 190 5.61 25.23 -11.76
N ASN A 191 4.95 24.82 -12.85
CA ASN A 191 5.39 24.97 -14.23
C ASN A 191 6.38 23.92 -14.78
N ILE A 192 6.57 22.71 -14.21
CA ILE A 192 7.40 21.67 -14.88
C ILE A 192 6.88 21.33 -16.29
N MET A 193 5.55 21.31 -16.47
CA MET A 193 4.95 21.13 -17.80
C MET A 193 5.08 22.37 -18.69
N ASP A 194 5.28 23.57 -18.13
CA ASP A 194 5.57 24.78 -18.91
C ASP A 194 7.07 24.94 -19.18
N ARG A 195 7.93 24.24 -18.43
CA ARG A 195 9.35 24.09 -18.79
C ARG A 195 9.41 23.26 -20.07
N PRO A 196 10.47 23.41 -20.87
CA PRO A 196 10.57 22.68 -22.11
C PRO A 196 10.52 21.15 -21.90
N GLN A 197 9.46 20.51 -22.38
CA GLN A 197 9.26 19.05 -22.38
C GLN A 197 9.33 18.46 -23.80
N SER A 198 10.07 19.09 -24.70
CA SER A 198 10.21 18.69 -26.10
C SER A 198 11.68 18.51 -26.49
N GLY A 199 11.92 18.05 -27.72
CA GLY A 199 13.27 17.79 -28.22
C GLY A 199 13.76 16.35 -27.98
N PRO A 200 15.07 16.10 -28.15
CA PRO A 200 15.70 14.79 -27.92
C PRO A 200 15.41 14.31 -26.50
N LEU A 201 14.97 13.06 -26.38
CA LEU A 201 14.73 12.40 -25.11
C LEU A 201 15.79 11.31 -24.98
N MET A 202 16.64 11.44 -23.97
CA MET A 202 17.53 10.38 -23.55
C MET A 202 16.99 9.76 -22.27
N GLY A 203 17.23 8.48 -22.09
CA GLY A 203 16.80 7.79 -20.89
C GLY A 203 16.72 6.30 -21.11
N LYS A 204 16.67 5.59 -19.99
CA LYS A 204 16.63 4.13 -19.97
C LYS A 204 15.90 3.68 -18.73
N VAL A 205 15.06 2.66 -18.90
CA VAL A 205 14.56 1.88 -17.77
C VAL A 205 15.64 0.88 -17.38
N GLU A 206 16.11 0.96 -16.15
CA GLU A 206 17.25 0.19 -15.66
C GLU A 206 16.82 -0.99 -14.80
N TRP A 207 15.75 -0.82 -14.04
CA TRP A 207 15.15 -1.88 -13.25
C TRP A 207 13.64 -1.83 -13.37
N VAL A 208 13.03 -3.00 -13.54
CA VAL A 208 11.59 -3.14 -13.62
C VAL A 208 11.20 -4.51 -13.12
N ASP A 209 10.25 -4.53 -12.20
CA ASP A 209 9.56 -5.74 -11.76
C ASP A 209 8.05 -5.45 -11.71
N ARG A 210 7.28 -6.34 -11.09
CA ARG A 210 5.81 -6.21 -11.04
C ARG A 210 5.32 -5.16 -10.04
N THR A 211 6.19 -4.56 -9.24
CA THR A 211 5.85 -3.56 -8.20
C THR A 211 6.61 -2.25 -8.35
N ILE A 212 7.82 -2.28 -8.88
CA ILE A 212 8.76 -1.16 -8.93
C ILE A 212 9.31 -0.99 -10.35
N LEU A 213 9.45 0.26 -10.77
CA LEU A 213 10.12 0.65 -12.00
C LEU A 213 11.08 1.80 -11.70
N SER A 214 12.32 1.71 -12.19
CA SER A 214 13.32 2.77 -12.00
C SER A 214 14.26 2.91 -13.18
N GLY A 215 14.85 4.09 -13.30
CA GLY A 215 15.71 4.45 -14.41
C GLY A 215 16.03 5.93 -14.39
N TRP A 216 16.31 6.46 -15.57
CA TRP A 216 16.59 7.88 -15.74
C TRP A 216 16.07 8.40 -17.08
N ALA A 217 15.79 9.69 -17.12
CA ALA A 217 15.39 10.41 -18.32
C ALA A 217 15.96 11.83 -18.29
N TRP A 218 16.36 12.33 -19.46
CA TRP A 218 17.08 13.58 -19.61
C TRP A 218 16.78 14.24 -20.95
N LEU A 219 16.75 15.57 -20.96
CA LEU A 219 16.65 16.40 -22.16
C LEU A 219 17.99 17.08 -22.41
N PRO A 220 18.79 16.63 -23.40
CA PRO A 220 20.07 17.25 -23.69
C PRO A 220 19.98 18.74 -24.02
N ASP A 221 18.90 19.14 -24.71
CA ASP A 221 18.65 20.53 -25.09
C ASP A 221 18.25 21.42 -23.89
N HIS A 222 17.83 20.78 -22.79
CA HIS A 222 17.39 21.44 -21.56
C HIS A 222 17.96 20.71 -20.34
N PRO A 223 19.29 20.81 -20.12
CA PRO A 223 20.04 19.84 -19.32
C PRO A 223 19.71 19.83 -17.83
N ASP A 224 19.10 20.88 -17.31
CA ASP A 224 18.68 20.98 -15.90
C ASP A 224 17.16 20.84 -15.70
N VAL A 225 16.42 20.57 -16.78
CA VAL A 225 14.97 20.38 -16.74
C VAL A 225 14.67 18.89 -16.53
N PRO A 226 13.93 18.53 -15.46
CA PRO A 226 13.51 17.16 -15.26
C PRO A 226 12.38 16.79 -16.23
N VAL A 227 12.33 15.51 -16.61
CA VAL A 227 11.34 14.96 -17.54
C VAL A 227 10.16 14.43 -16.77
N VAL A 228 8.94 14.77 -17.21
CA VAL A 228 7.73 14.09 -16.71
C VAL A 228 7.44 12.86 -17.54
N LEU A 229 7.28 11.73 -16.87
CA LEU A 229 7.13 10.41 -17.48
C LEU A 229 5.83 9.76 -17.04
N GLU A 230 5.09 9.20 -17.99
CA GLU A 230 3.95 8.32 -17.76
C GLU A 230 4.39 6.86 -17.92
N VAL A 231 3.93 6.01 -17.03
CA VAL A 231 4.03 4.55 -17.14
C VAL A 231 2.67 4.03 -17.59
N MET A 232 2.65 3.39 -18.75
CA MET A 232 1.46 2.85 -19.37
C MET A 232 1.44 1.33 -19.26
N ASP A 233 0.28 0.73 -19.00
CA ASP A 233 0.01 -0.69 -19.21
C ASP A 233 -1.34 -0.87 -19.91
N LYS A 234 -1.38 -1.70 -20.96
CA LYS A 234 -2.60 -1.96 -21.76
C LYS A 234 -3.33 -0.68 -22.23
N GLY A 235 -2.58 0.38 -22.52
CA GLY A 235 -3.12 1.66 -22.97
C GLY A 235 -3.63 2.59 -21.86
N HIS A 236 -3.51 2.21 -20.59
CA HIS A 236 -3.88 3.04 -19.44
C HIS A 236 -2.63 3.54 -18.71
N ILE A 237 -2.69 4.77 -18.19
CA ILE A 237 -1.65 5.31 -17.32
C ILE A 237 -1.79 4.64 -15.95
N ILE A 238 -0.77 3.88 -15.54
CA ILE A 238 -0.73 3.20 -14.24
C ILE A 238 0.13 3.93 -13.21
N ALA A 239 1.01 4.81 -13.67
CA ALA A 239 1.75 5.74 -12.81
C ALA A 239 2.23 6.94 -13.64
N VAL A 240 2.49 8.06 -12.99
CA VAL A 240 3.26 9.17 -13.58
C VAL A 240 4.40 9.49 -12.60
N THR A 241 5.54 9.97 -13.09
CA THR A 241 6.72 10.30 -12.27
C THR A 241 7.51 11.43 -12.90
N VAL A 242 8.37 12.08 -12.11
CA VAL A 242 9.34 13.06 -12.58
C VAL A 242 10.75 12.47 -12.43
N SER A 243 11.65 12.80 -13.35
CA SER A 243 13.05 12.41 -13.29
C SER A 243 13.89 13.47 -12.56
N ASP A 244 13.66 13.70 -11.27
CA ASP A 244 14.32 14.74 -10.46
C ASP A 244 15.23 14.19 -9.35
N GLN A 245 15.33 12.87 -9.24
CA GLN A 245 16.14 12.24 -8.21
C GLN A 245 17.62 12.35 -8.55
N PHE A 246 18.41 12.74 -7.55
CA PHE A 246 19.85 12.87 -7.69
C PHE A 246 20.54 11.52 -7.75
N ARG A 247 21.41 11.36 -8.74
CA ARG A 247 22.32 10.23 -8.86
C ARG A 247 23.72 10.70 -9.26
N SER A 248 24.70 10.33 -8.45
CA SER A 248 26.08 10.80 -8.60
C SER A 248 26.76 10.23 -9.86
N ASP A 249 26.36 9.04 -10.30
CA ASP A 249 26.80 8.42 -11.54
C ASP A 249 26.27 9.14 -12.78
N LEU A 250 25.00 9.58 -12.77
CA LEU A 250 24.43 10.39 -13.85
C LEU A 250 25.19 11.72 -14.01
N ARG A 251 25.47 12.39 -12.89
CA ARG A 251 26.29 13.62 -12.89
C ARG A 251 27.68 13.37 -13.47
N ARG A 252 28.33 12.29 -13.07
CA ARG A 252 29.67 11.91 -13.57
C ARG A 252 29.65 11.52 -15.06
N ALA A 253 28.54 10.99 -15.56
CA ALA A 253 28.32 10.70 -16.96
C ALA A 253 27.99 11.95 -17.82
N GLY A 254 27.93 13.13 -17.21
CA GLY A 254 27.61 14.39 -17.91
C GLY A 254 26.12 14.60 -18.18
N ILE A 255 25.25 13.85 -17.50
CA ILE A 255 23.79 13.98 -17.63
C ILE A 255 23.34 15.11 -16.69
N GLY A 256 23.35 16.34 -17.24
CA GLY A 256 22.88 17.55 -16.57
C GLY A 256 23.49 17.78 -15.17
N ASN A 257 22.66 18.23 -14.25
CA ASN A 257 22.99 18.40 -12.83
C ASN A 257 22.99 17.08 -12.01
N GLY A 258 22.70 15.93 -12.64
CA GLY A 258 22.56 14.63 -11.97
C GLY A 258 21.19 14.34 -11.34
N HIS A 259 20.25 15.28 -11.37
CA HIS A 259 18.86 15.11 -10.94
C HIS A 259 17.99 14.66 -12.10
N HIS A 260 18.27 13.47 -12.61
CA HIS A 260 17.64 12.93 -13.83
C HIS A 260 17.15 11.48 -13.64
N ALA A 261 17.17 10.98 -12.41
CA ALA A 261 16.69 9.65 -12.09
C ALA A 261 15.22 9.67 -11.68
N PHE A 262 14.53 8.56 -11.93
CA PHE A 262 13.18 8.30 -11.43
C PHE A 262 13.13 6.92 -10.77
N HIS A 263 12.22 6.80 -9.80
CA HIS A 263 11.91 5.55 -9.15
C HIS A 263 10.44 5.59 -8.74
N VAL A 264 9.64 4.67 -9.26
CA VAL A 264 8.19 4.62 -9.09
C VAL A 264 7.77 3.24 -8.57
N GLU A 265 6.99 3.25 -7.49
CA GLU A 265 6.22 2.09 -7.05
C GLU A 265 4.84 2.16 -7.70
N LEU A 266 4.42 1.06 -8.32
CA LEU A 266 3.10 0.97 -8.93
C LEU A 266 2.05 0.93 -7.82
N SER A 267 1.03 1.79 -7.90
CA SER A 267 -0.06 1.83 -6.90
C SER A 267 -0.77 0.50 -6.76
N ARG A 268 -0.74 -0.34 -7.81
CA ARG A 268 -1.13 -1.75 -7.77
C ARG A 268 -0.05 -2.60 -8.46
N PRO A 269 0.41 -3.68 -7.82
CA PRO A 269 1.27 -4.66 -8.49
C PRO A 269 0.63 -5.20 -9.76
N LEU A 270 1.43 -5.47 -10.79
CA LEU A 270 0.98 -6.12 -12.02
C LEU A 270 0.50 -7.54 -11.72
N ASP A 271 -0.68 -7.93 -12.22
CA ASP A 271 -1.26 -9.24 -11.96
C ASP A 271 -0.33 -10.35 -12.49
N PRO A 272 0.18 -11.24 -11.63
CA PRO A 272 1.05 -12.34 -12.05
C PRO A 272 0.42 -13.23 -13.12
N ARG A 273 -0.91 -13.33 -13.17
CA ARG A 273 -1.65 -14.22 -14.08
C ARG A 273 -1.89 -13.61 -15.46
N GLU A 274 -1.64 -12.31 -15.61
CA GLU A 274 -1.82 -11.61 -16.87
C GLU A 274 -0.47 -11.25 -17.50
N ALA A 275 -0.47 -11.18 -18.82
CA ALA A 275 0.61 -10.53 -19.54
C ALA A 275 0.44 -9.01 -19.44
N HIS A 276 1.55 -8.31 -19.30
CA HIS A 276 1.61 -6.85 -19.23
C HIS A 276 2.65 -6.31 -20.19
N GLU A 277 2.41 -5.12 -20.73
CA GLU A 277 3.37 -4.41 -21.57
C GLU A 277 3.51 -2.99 -21.06
N LEU A 278 4.64 -2.74 -20.38
CA LEU A 278 4.91 -1.43 -19.82
C LEU A 278 5.58 -0.52 -20.84
N ILE A 279 5.03 0.68 -21.00
CA ILE A 279 5.66 1.74 -21.78
C ILE A 279 5.89 2.93 -20.86
N VAL A 280 7.16 3.28 -20.66
CA VAL A 280 7.55 4.53 -20.00
C VAL A 280 7.77 5.58 -21.08
N ARG A 281 7.00 6.67 -21.03
CA ARG A 281 7.04 7.72 -22.06
C ARG A 281 7.00 9.11 -21.47
N ARG A 282 7.56 10.10 -22.17
CA ARG A 282 7.42 11.50 -21.81
C ARG A 282 5.96 11.94 -21.95
N ALA A 283 5.42 12.57 -20.91
CA ALA A 283 4.01 12.95 -20.84
C ALA A 283 3.59 13.94 -21.94
N ALA A 284 4.48 14.88 -22.30
CA ALA A 284 4.15 15.98 -23.20
C ALA A 284 3.87 15.56 -24.65
N ASP A 285 4.56 14.53 -25.15
CA ASP A 285 4.48 14.11 -26.56
C ASP A 285 4.39 12.59 -26.76
N GLY A 286 4.32 11.82 -25.68
CA GLY A 286 4.20 10.37 -25.72
C GLY A 286 5.47 9.65 -26.20
N LYS A 287 6.61 10.34 -26.31
CA LYS A 287 7.87 9.72 -26.76
C LYS A 287 8.37 8.72 -25.72
N ALA A 288 8.49 7.46 -26.11
CA ALA A 288 8.93 6.38 -25.22
C ALA A 288 10.42 6.48 -24.87
N LEU A 289 10.79 6.01 -23.68
CA LEU A 289 12.18 5.80 -23.29
C LEU A 289 12.76 4.57 -24.02
N ASN A 290 14.09 4.55 -24.15
CA ASN A 290 14.77 3.40 -24.73
C ASN A 290 14.55 2.15 -23.86
N GLY A 291 14.27 1.02 -24.51
CA GLY A 291 13.96 -0.25 -23.86
C GLY A 291 12.48 -0.49 -23.61
N CYS A 292 11.60 0.43 -24.01
CA CYS A 292 10.14 0.20 -24.04
C CYS A 292 9.68 -0.29 -25.43
N PRO A 293 8.61 -1.13 -25.50
CA PRO A 293 7.86 -1.69 -24.37
C PRO A 293 8.63 -2.78 -23.61
N ILE A 294 8.30 -2.93 -22.32
CA ILE A 294 8.83 -3.98 -21.44
C ILE A 294 7.71 -5.00 -21.23
N SER A 295 7.92 -6.23 -21.70
CA SER A 295 6.90 -7.28 -21.63
C SER A 295 7.07 -8.15 -20.40
N PHE A 296 5.97 -8.38 -19.68
CA PHE A 296 5.84 -9.39 -18.64
C PHE A 296 4.94 -10.51 -19.14
N SER A 297 5.43 -11.74 -19.07
CA SER A 297 4.61 -12.92 -19.38
C SER A 297 3.72 -13.29 -18.20
N ALA A 298 2.54 -13.81 -18.46
CA ALA A 298 1.71 -14.43 -17.44
C ALA A 298 2.46 -15.60 -16.78
N ILE A 299 2.53 -15.60 -15.47
CA ILE A 299 3.08 -16.68 -14.66
C ILE A 299 2.00 -17.75 -14.54
N THR A 300 2.26 -18.92 -15.11
CA THR A 300 1.43 -20.12 -14.92
C THR A 300 1.97 -20.86 -13.68
N PRO A 301 1.15 -21.52 -12.86
CA PRO A 301 1.62 -22.21 -11.65
C PRO A 301 2.80 -23.16 -11.87
N SER A 302 2.93 -23.74 -13.07
CA SER A 302 4.03 -24.62 -13.45
C SER A 302 5.38 -23.91 -13.64
N SER A 303 5.42 -22.62 -13.97
CA SER A 303 6.67 -21.86 -14.20
C SER A 303 7.18 -21.15 -12.94
N ALA A 304 6.29 -20.86 -11.98
CA ALA A 304 6.67 -20.26 -10.70
C ALA A 304 7.49 -21.20 -9.81
N LEU A 305 7.30 -22.52 -9.96
CA LEU A 305 8.02 -23.55 -9.21
C LEU A 305 9.44 -23.80 -9.73
N THR A 306 9.76 -23.40 -10.97
CA THR A 306 11.10 -23.52 -11.55
C THR A 306 12.00 -22.33 -11.28
N ASP A 307 11.43 -21.13 -11.02
CA ASP A 307 12.20 -19.90 -10.75
C ASP A 307 12.55 -19.70 -9.27
N LEU A 308 11.91 -20.42 -8.34
CA LEU A 308 12.47 -20.59 -7.01
C LEU A 308 13.60 -21.62 -7.14
N ASP A 309 14.85 -21.15 -7.18
CA ASP A 309 16.03 -21.98 -6.90
C ASP A 309 15.98 -22.41 -5.42
N ILE A 310 15.10 -23.36 -5.11
CA ILE A 310 14.93 -23.97 -3.78
C ILE A 310 16.28 -24.58 -3.34
N ALA A 311 17.11 -25.02 -4.29
CA ALA A 311 18.45 -25.52 -4.04
C ALA A 311 19.37 -24.47 -3.38
N ALA A 312 19.28 -23.20 -3.76
CA ALA A 312 20.10 -22.12 -3.19
C ALA A 312 19.63 -21.69 -1.80
N MET A 313 18.32 -21.78 -1.52
CA MET A 313 17.78 -21.49 -0.17
C MET A 313 17.99 -22.63 0.84
N ILE A 314 18.28 -23.85 0.38
CA ILE A 314 18.55 -25.01 1.26
C ILE A 314 19.97 -24.96 1.84
N GLU A 315 20.93 -24.26 1.21
CA GLU A 315 22.32 -24.27 1.66
C GLU A 315 22.63 -23.34 2.85
N GLU A 316 21.76 -22.37 3.17
CA GLU A 316 22.12 -21.28 4.11
C GLU A 316 21.24 -21.11 5.36
N SER A 317 20.32 -22.03 5.67
CA SER A 317 19.44 -21.85 6.85
C SER A 317 19.07 -23.16 7.53
N ASP A 318 19.00 -23.13 8.86
CA ASP A 318 18.67 -24.26 9.75
C ASP A 318 17.42 -25.01 9.24
N LEU A 319 17.67 -26.20 8.67
CA LEU A 319 16.73 -26.97 7.84
C LEU A 319 15.29 -27.17 8.41
N PRO A 320 15.05 -27.31 9.73
CA PRO A 320 13.71 -27.64 10.24
C PRO A 320 12.69 -26.49 10.18
N GLU A 321 13.11 -25.23 10.25
CA GLU A 321 12.20 -24.08 10.20
C GLU A 321 11.87 -23.66 8.77
N THR A 322 12.86 -23.68 7.88
CA THR A 322 12.67 -23.39 6.44
C THR A 322 11.73 -24.39 5.79
N LEU A 323 11.87 -25.69 6.07
CA LEU A 323 10.95 -26.72 5.59
C LEU A 323 9.51 -26.51 6.10
N ARG A 324 9.33 -26.07 7.34
CA ARG A 324 8.01 -25.77 7.90
C ARG A 324 7.35 -24.57 7.24
N VAL A 325 8.13 -23.53 6.93
CA VAL A 325 7.63 -22.34 6.21
C VAL A 325 7.26 -22.71 4.77
N LEU A 326 8.08 -23.50 4.09
CA LEU A 326 7.79 -23.97 2.72
C LEU A 326 6.55 -24.88 2.68
N GLU A 327 6.46 -25.87 3.58
CA GLU A 327 5.26 -26.73 3.69
C GLU A 327 4.00 -25.94 4.04
N TRP A 328 4.13 -24.89 4.87
CA TRP A 328 3.01 -24.02 5.21
C TRP A 328 2.57 -23.19 4.00
N LEU A 329 3.52 -22.62 3.25
CA LEU A 329 3.25 -21.88 2.01
C LEU A 329 2.62 -22.78 0.93
N GLU A 330 3.12 -24.00 0.74
CA GLU A 330 2.52 -24.99 -0.17
C GLU A 330 1.05 -25.27 0.20
N ARG A 331 0.77 -25.49 1.49
CA ARG A 331 -0.61 -25.70 1.95
C ARG A 331 -1.49 -24.48 1.73
N GLN A 332 -0.96 -23.27 1.92
CA GLN A 332 -1.70 -22.03 1.67
C GLN A 332 -1.98 -21.83 0.18
N VAL A 333 -1.01 -22.12 -0.69
CA VAL A 333 -1.17 -22.05 -2.16
C VAL A 333 -2.25 -23.04 -2.62
N VAL A 334 -2.23 -24.28 -2.14
CA VAL A 334 -3.28 -25.28 -2.47
C VAL A 334 -4.66 -24.85 -1.99
N GLN A 335 -4.76 -24.30 -0.77
CA GLN A 335 -6.04 -23.81 -0.24
C GLN A 335 -6.57 -22.60 -1.02
N LEU A 336 -5.70 -21.66 -1.38
CA LEU A 336 -6.06 -20.50 -2.19
C LEU A 336 -6.46 -20.92 -3.60
N HIS A 337 -5.78 -21.90 -4.20
CA HIS A 337 -6.13 -22.44 -5.51
C HIS A 337 -7.51 -23.12 -5.48
N ALA A 338 -7.78 -23.94 -4.46
CA ALA A 338 -9.10 -24.58 -4.30
C ALA A 338 -10.22 -23.55 -4.12
N ARG A 339 -9.96 -22.45 -3.39
CA ARG A 339 -10.91 -21.34 -3.23
C ARG A 339 -11.08 -20.52 -4.50
N LEU A 340 -10.02 -20.32 -5.27
CA LEU A 340 -10.07 -19.60 -6.55
C LEU A 340 -10.91 -20.38 -7.58
N VAL A 341 -10.72 -21.70 -7.69
CA VAL A 341 -11.54 -22.58 -8.54
C VAL A 341 -13.02 -22.59 -8.13
N ALA A 342 -13.31 -22.43 -6.84
CA ALA A 342 -14.68 -22.34 -6.34
C ALA A 342 -15.35 -20.98 -6.64
N ILE A 343 -14.57 -19.92 -6.86
CA ILE A 343 -15.07 -18.56 -7.14
C ILE A 343 -15.23 -18.32 -8.65
N ASP A 344 -14.39 -18.95 -9.47
CA ASP A 344 -14.43 -18.85 -10.92
C ASP A 344 -14.18 -20.23 -11.59
N PRO A 345 -15.23 -21.04 -11.80
CA PRO A 345 -15.09 -22.38 -12.37
C PRO A 345 -14.66 -22.40 -13.84
N ALA A 346 -14.63 -21.25 -14.53
CA ALA A 346 -14.15 -21.15 -15.91
C ALA A 346 -12.61 -21.11 -16.01
N ASN A 347 -11.90 -20.94 -14.89
CA ASN A 347 -10.44 -20.85 -14.84
C ASN A 347 -9.75 -22.19 -14.49
N SER A 348 -10.37 -23.33 -14.83
CA SER A 348 -9.75 -24.64 -14.67
C SER A 348 -8.62 -24.81 -15.69
N VAL A 349 -7.39 -24.45 -15.31
CA VAL A 349 -6.21 -24.99 -15.99
C VAL A 349 -6.23 -26.49 -15.73
N THR A 350 -6.51 -27.29 -16.77
CA THR A 350 -6.38 -28.74 -16.71
C THR A 350 -4.97 -29.09 -16.28
N ALA A 351 -4.85 -29.79 -15.15
CA ALA A 351 -3.60 -30.42 -14.74
C ALA A 351 -3.08 -31.28 -15.90
N PRO A 352 -1.76 -31.36 -16.14
CA PRO A 352 -1.23 -32.26 -17.15
C PRO A 352 -1.64 -33.69 -16.79
N GLU A 353 -2.31 -34.36 -17.74
CA GLU A 353 -2.55 -35.80 -17.69
C GLU A 353 -1.23 -36.49 -17.39
N ALA A 354 -1.15 -37.10 -16.21
CA ALA A 354 -0.08 -38.02 -15.88
C ALA A 354 -0.04 -39.07 -16.98
N ALA A 355 1.04 -39.05 -17.76
CA ALA A 355 1.31 -40.03 -18.79
C ALA A 355 0.99 -41.42 -18.24
N ALA A 356 0.03 -42.08 -18.88
CA ALA A 356 -0.37 -43.43 -18.57
C ALA A 356 0.88 -44.33 -18.59
N ALA A 357 1.35 -44.68 -17.39
CA ALA A 357 2.23 -45.82 -17.22
C ALA A 357 1.38 -47.06 -17.53
N GLY A 358 1.52 -47.54 -18.76
CA GLY A 358 1.00 -48.82 -19.21
C GLY A 358 1.55 -49.94 -18.33
N ASP A 359 0.60 -50.54 -17.64
CA ASP A 359 0.61 -51.76 -16.85
C ASP A 359 1.31 -52.95 -17.56
N SER A 360 2.21 -53.66 -16.85
CA SER A 360 2.19 -55.14 -16.78
C SER A 360 3.35 -55.71 -15.96
N ALA A 361 3.09 -56.15 -14.73
CA ALA A 361 3.62 -57.40 -14.17
C ALA A 361 2.97 -57.65 -12.79
N GLY A 362 2.02 -58.60 -12.77
CA GLY A 362 1.16 -58.91 -11.63
C GLY A 362 1.86 -59.42 -10.37
N PRO A 363 1.09 -59.54 -9.26
CA PRO A 363 1.63 -59.82 -7.94
C PRO A 363 2.05 -61.29 -7.80
N ARG A 364 3.32 -61.54 -7.45
CA ARG A 364 3.76 -62.87 -6.99
C ARG A 364 3.16 -63.15 -5.61
N PRO A 365 2.58 -64.35 -5.38
CA PRO A 365 1.99 -64.69 -4.09
C PRO A 365 3.07 -64.99 -3.04
N ARG A 366 2.85 -64.52 -1.80
CA ARG A 366 3.69 -64.85 -0.64
C ARG A 366 3.52 -66.33 -0.25
N PRO A 367 4.59 -67.08 0.06
CA PRO A 367 4.46 -68.48 0.43
C PRO A 367 3.95 -68.63 1.88
N ARG A 368 2.98 -69.53 2.06
CA ARG A 368 2.54 -70.04 3.37
C ARG A 368 3.62 -70.99 3.92
N LEU A 369 4.11 -70.73 5.13
CA LEU A 369 4.94 -71.68 5.86
C LEU A 369 4.06 -72.80 6.44
N SER A 370 4.39 -74.05 6.07
CA SER A 370 3.90 -75.28 6.69
C SER A 370 4.87 -75.69 7.81
N VAL A 371 4.32 -76.03 8.98
CA VAL A 371 5.05 -76.57 10.12
C VAL A 371 5.32 -78.05 9.89
N SER A 372 6.59 -78.48 9.77
CA SER A 372 7.06 -79.77 10.31
C SER A 372 8.59 -79.98 10.21
N LYS A 373 9.17 -80.26 11.39
CA LYS A 373 10.22 -81.25 11.70
C LYS A 373 11.71 -81.02 11.32
N LEU A 374 12.48 -80.82 12.41
CA LEU A 374 13.58 -81.68 12.93
C LEU A 374 15.00 -81.60 12.34
N ALA A 375 15.93 -81.36 13.28
CA ALA A 375 17.21 -82.05 13.52
C ALA A 375 18.52 -81.46 12.95
N ARG A 376 19.42 -81.13 13.90
CA ARG A 376 20.91 -81.26 13.90
C ARG A 376 21.64 -80.32 12.93
N MET A 377 22.71 -79.63 13.30
CA MET A 377 23.73 -79.73 14.34
C MET A 377 24.22 -78.31 14.67
#